data_AF-A0A7K2MET4-F1
#
_entry.id   AF-A0A7K2MET4-F1
#
_cell.length_a   1.000
_cell.length_b   1.000
_cell.length_c   1.000
_cell.angle_alpha   90.00
_cell.angle_beta   90.00
_cell.angle_gamma   90.00
#
_symmetry.space_group_name_H-M   'P 1'
#
loop_
_entity.id
_entity.type
_entity.pdbx_description
1 polymer ?
#
loop_
_entity_poly.entity_id
_entity_poly.type
_entity_poly.pdbx_seq_one_letter_code
_entity_poly.pdbx_strand_id
1 'polypeptide(L)'
;MLAPENSLSTHSFIARPTAGTGYSGIHVQLDGVPSNHLPLLLAAYQYKFGRDVEAMAQHLIDDIAVGWDELGTDLLDDAPPTLVATLTGGEHWPSRTLDHLITPDGSPPVRMTVTDTTASDLGMPWGYILHPQGIEVISMAHTGTGPLVAWDTDPNTPFSDHPAHWPAITTRRTPTTSRTARPPRPAAGAAPTGPRTAARR
;
A
#
# COMPACT_ATOMS: atom_id res chain seq x y z
N MET A 1 31.99 17.36 -0.07
CA MET A 1 31.68 16.16 0.73
C MET A 1 30.61 16.57 1.71
N LEU A 2 29.34 16.48 1.28
CA LEU A 2 28.19 16.86 2.09
C LEU A 2 27.80 15.65 2.94
N ALA A 3 27.50 15.88 4.21
CA ALA A 3 27.01 14.87 5.15
C ALA A 3 25.70 14.23 4.63
N PRO A 4 25.34 13.01 5.07
CA PRO A 4 24.06 12.41 4.69
C PRO A 4 22.94 13.24 5.31
N GLU A 5 22.28 14.06 4.49
CA GLU A 5 21.12 14.83 4.93
C GLU A 5 19.96 13.86 5.20
N ASN A 6 19.65 13.68 6.49
CA ASN A 6 18.44 13.14 7.10
C ASN A 6 17.53 12.27 6.21
N SER A 7 17.70 10.94 6.26
CA SER A 7 16.71 9.96 5.80
C SER A 7 15.30 10.23 6.37
N LEU A 8 15.23 10.77 7.59
CA LEU A 8 13.99 11.10 8.31
C LEU A 8 13.05 12.04 7.56
N SER A 9 13.54 12.98 6.73
CA SER A 9 12.68 13.99 6.09
C SER A 9 12.23 13.64 4.68
N THR A 10 12.44 12.39 4.24
CA THR A 10 12.06 11.99 2.88
C THR A 10 10.55 11.72 2.81
N HIS A 11 9.81 12.63 2.17
CA HIS A 11 8.40 12.40 1.88
C HIS A 11 8.22 11.29 0.83
N SER A 12 7.06 10.64 0.84
CA SER A 12 6.66 9.68 -0.19
C SER A 12 5.14 9.54 -0.23
N PHE A 13 4.64 8.57 -0.99
CA PHE A 13 3.23 8.20 -0.96
C PHE A 13 3.04 6.71 -1.20
N ILE A 14 1.95 6.18 -0.64
CA ILE A 14 1.47 4.82 -0.92
C ILE A 14 0.15 4.94 -1.69
N ALA A 15 0.03 4.25 -2.80
CA ALA A 15 -1.12 4.34 -3.68
C ALA A 15 -1.60 2.99 -4.16
N ARG A 16 -2.83 2.97 -4.67
CA ARG A 16 -3.37 1.85 -5.44
C ARG A 16 -3.56 2.25 -6.90
N PRO A 17 -3.47 1.30 -7.85
CA PRO A 17 -3.78 1.56 -9.24
C PRO A 17 -5.22 2.04 -9.41
N THR A 18 -5.44 3.00 -10.29
CA THR A 18 -6.78 3.39 -10.75
C THR A 18 -7.04 2.82 -12.14
N ALA A 19 -8.26 2.99 -12.66
CA ALA A 19 -8.58 2.54 -14.02
C ALA A 19 -7.63 3.19 -15.04
N GLY A 20 -7.00 2.37 -15.89
CA GLY A 20 -6.00 2.83 -16.86
C GLY A 20 -4.58 2.73 -16.31
N THR A 21 -3.80 3.80 -16.41
CA THR A 21 -2.40 3.85 -15.97
C THR A 21 -2.16 4.71 -14.73
N GLY A 22 -3.21 5.32 -14.19
CA GLY A 22 -3.10 6.22 -13.04
C GLY A 22 -2.99 5.48 -11.71
N TYR A 23 -2.83 6.27 -10.66
CA TYR A 23 -2.86 5.81 -9.28
C TYR A 23 -3.48 6.87 -8.38
N SER A 24 -3.98 6.45 -7.22
CA SER A 24 -4.48 7.33 -6.18
C SER A 24 -4.06 6.78 -4.83
N GLY A 25 -3.50 7.66 -4.00
CA GLY A 25 -2.86 7.27 -2.76
C GLY A 25 -2.89 8.33 -1.69
N ILE A 26 -2.13 8.05 -0.65
CA ILE A 26 -2.01 8.89 0.53
C ILE A 26 -0.54 9.24 0.74
N HIS A 27 -0.31 10.49 1.15
CA HIS A 27 1.02 10.99 1.51
C HIS A 27 1.58 10.33 2.78
N VAL A 28 2.90 10.16 2.81
CA VAL A 28 3.70 9.73 3.95
C VAL A 28 4.82 10.73 4.18
N GLN A 29 4.90 11.31 5.37
CA GLN A 29 5.80 12.40 5.69
C GLN A 29 7.25 11.93 5.91
N LEU A 30 7.46 10.84 6.65
CA LEU A 30 8.79 10.42 7.09
C LEU A 30 9.26 9.12 6.43
N ASP A 31 10.58 9.01 6.32
CA ASP A 31 11.35 7.82 5.92
C ASP A 31 10.90 7.14 4.62
N GLY A 32 10.46 7.93 3.65
CA GLY A 32 9.91 7.50 2.37
C GLY A 32 10.88 6.82 1.40
N VAL A 33 12.10 6.50 1.82
CA VAL A 33 13.11 5.88 0.94
C VAL A 33 12.91 4.37 0.78
N PRO A 34 13.29 3.78 -0.37
CA PRO A 34 13.08 2.36 -0.65
C PRO A 34 13.69 1.40 0.39
N SER A 35 14.87 1.71 0.93
CA SER A 35 15.54 0.90 1.94
C SER A 35 14.75 0.77 3.25
N ASN A 36 13.84 1.72 3.53
CA ASN A 36 13.00 1.69 4.72
C ASN A 36 11.59 1.19 4.42
N HIS A 37 10.91 1.76 3.42
CA HIS A 37 9.50 1.42 3.16
C HIS A 37 9.31 0.05 2.53
N LEU A 38 10.18 -0.40 1.61
CA LEU A 38 9.96 -1.69 0.95
C LEU A 38 10.01 -2.88 1.89
N PRO A 39 11.00 -3.01 2.79
CA PRO A 39 11.00 -4.08 3.78
C PRO A 39 9.73 -4.09 4.64
N LEU A 40 9.29 -2.92 5.12
CA LEU A 40 8.08 -2.78 5.92
C LEU A 40 6.83 -3.21 5.15
N LEU A 41 6.65 -2.74 3.92
CA LEU A 41 5.48 -3.05 3.09
C LEU A 41 5.45 -4.53 2.67
N LEU A 42 6.60 -5.10 2.30
CA LEU A 42 6.69 -6.53 1.96
C LEU A 42 6.38 -7.41 3.17
N ALA A 43 6.94 -7.10 4.34
CA ALA A 43 6.66 -7.84 5.57
C ALA A 43 5.20 -7.68 6.01
N ALA A 44 4.64 -6.48 5.94
CA ALA A 44 3.24 -6.22 6.27
C ALA A 44 2.29 -7.06 5.39
N TYR A 45 2.52 -7.07 4.08
CA TYR A 45 1.77 -7.92 3.16
C TYR A 45 1.89 -9.41 3.54
N GLN A 46 3.11 -9.89 3.80
CA GLN A 46 3.37 -11.31 4.03
C GLN A 46 2.83 -11.82 5.38
N TYR A 47 2.83 -10.98 6.42
CA TYR A 47 2.54 -11.39 7.80
C TYR A 47 1.25 -10.75 8.33
N LYS A 48 1.22 -9.43 8.57
CA LYS A 48 0.08 -8.71 9.15
C LYS A 48 -1.21 -8.86 8.33
N PHE A 49 -1.12 -8.70 7.01
CA PHE A 49 -2.29 -8.72 6.12
C PHE A 49 -2.54 -10.09 5.46
N GLY A 50 -1.81 -11.14 5.85
CA GLY A 50 -2.07 -12.49 5.38
C GLY A 50 -2.06 -12.66 3.85
N ARG A 51 -1.23 -11.88 3.16
CA ARG A 51 -1.11 -11.81 1.69
C ARG A 51 -2.35 -11.24 0.98
N ASP A 52 -3.14 -10.44 1.68
CA ASP A 52 -4.28 -9.72 1.14
C ASP A 52 -3.90 -8.25 0.83
N VAL A 53 -3.70 -7.96 -0.46
CA VAL A 53 -3.35 -6.61 -0.93
C VAL A 53 -4.51 -5.62 -0.76
N GLU A 54 -5.76 -6.08 -0.79
CA GLU A 54 -6.92 -5.21 -0.62
C GLU A 54 -7.08 -4.82 0.84
N ALA A 55 -6.88 -5.76 1.77
CA ALA A 55 -6.86 -5.44 3.21
C ALA A 55 -5.73 -4.47 3.55
N MET A 56 -4.54 -4.67 2.98
CA MET A 56 -3.40 -3.78 3.15
C MET A 56 -3.67 -2.39 2.56
N ALA A 57 -4.24 -2.31 1.35
CA ALA A 57 -4.59 -1.04 0.72
C ALA A 57 -5.69 -0.30 1.50
N GLN A 58 -6.70 -1.02 2.01
CA GLN A 58 -7.73 -0.43 2.85
C GLN A 58 -7.11 0.24 4.08
N HIS A 59 -6.23 -0.46 4.78
CA HIS A 59 -5.55 0.04 5.98
C HIS A 59 -4.59 1.21 5.68
N LEU A 60 -3.74 1.07 4.67
CA LEU A 60 -2.67 2.04 4.39
C LEU A 60 -3.17 3.26 3.63
N ILE A 61 -4.27 3.15 2.89
CA ILE A 61 -4.73 4.20 1.98
C ILE A 61 -6.14 4.65 2.34
N ASP A 62 -7.11 3.74 2.34
CA ASP A 62 -8.53 4.11 2.32
C ASP A 62 -9.04 4.57 3.69
N ASP A 63 -8.55 3.98 4.79
CA ASP A 63 -8.96 4.31 6.15
C ASP A 63 -8.32 5.60 6.72
N ILE A 64 -7.39 6.21 5.99
CA ILE A 64 -6.58 7.32 6.50
C ILE A 64 -7.26 8.67 6.31
N ALA A 65 -7.41 9.47 7.37
CA ALA A 65 -8.14 10.75 7.25
C ALA A 65 -7.32 11.82 6.49
N VAL A 66 -6.04 11.99 6.85
CA VAL A 66 -5.20 13.10 6.38
C VAL A 66 -4.01 12.58 5.59
N GLY A 67 -3.14 11.84 6.27
CA GLY A 67 -1.92 11.24 5.73
C GLY A 67 -1.16 10.56 6.84
N TRP A 68 -0.05 9.93 6.49
CA TRP A 68 0.85 9.34 7.47
C TRP A 68 1.94 10.34 7.85
N ASP A 69 2.14 10.53 9.15
CA ASP A 69 3.37 11.13 9.64
C ASP A 69 4.49 10.10 9.46
N GLU A 70 4.24 8.86 9.90
CA GLU A 70 5.20 7.79 9.88
C GLU A 70 4.51 6.43 9.80
N LEU A 71 5.14 5.49 9.10
CA LEU A 71 4.78 4.08 9.13
C LEU A 71 5.65 3.36 10.17
N GLY A 72 5.00 2.69 11.10
CA GLY A 72 5.65 2.09 12.26
C GLY A 72 5.79 0.58 12.16
N THR A 73 6.39 0.04 13.22
CA THR A 73 6.64 -1.39 13.40
C THR A 73 5.38 -2.20 13.67
N ASP A 74 4.25 -1.56 13.96
CA ASP A 74 2.96 -2.25 14.02
C ASP A 74 2.61 -2.88 12.66
N LEU A 75 3.18 -2.40 11.55
CA LEU A 75 3.06 -3.07 10.25
C LEU A 75 3.71 -4.46 10.22
N LEU A 76 4.58 -4.76 11.19
CA LEU A 76 5.26 -6.04 11.36
C LEU A 76 4.57 -6.94 12.39
N ASP A 77 3.35 -6.60 12.81
CA ASP A 77 2.53 -7.49 13.62
C ASP A 77 2.44 -8.87 12.93
N ASP A 78 2.51 -9.93 13.73
CA ASP A 78 2.56 -11.34 13.30
C ASP A 78 3.82 -11.78 12.52
N ALA A 79 4.79 -10.88 12.30
CA ALA A 79 6.07 -11.24 11.68
C ALA A 79 6.99 -12.02 12.65
N PRO A 80 7.90 -12.87 12.13
CA PRO A 80 8.89 -13.55 12.97
C PRO A 80 9.75 -12.55 13.76
N PRO A 81 10.01 -12.77 15.07
CA PRO A 81 10.78 -11.83 15.88
C PRO A 81 12.18 -11.53 15.33
N THR A 82 12.81 -12.50 14.66
CA THR A 82 14.10 -12.31 13.99
C THR A 82 14.02 -11.35 12.81
N LEU A 83 12.90 -11.36 12.08
CA LEU A 83 12.66 -10.41 11.00
C LEU A 83 12.46 -9.01 11.57
N VAL A 84 11.60 -8.87 12.59
CA VAL A 84 11.39 -7.58 13.28
C VAL A 84 12.71 -7.00 13.77
N ALA A 85 13.52 -7.79 14.49
CA ALA A 85 14.82 -7.34 14.99
C ALA A 85 15.79 -6.94 13.87
N THR A 86 15.72 -7.60 12.70
CA THR A 86 16.57 -7.27 11.55
C THR A 86 16.16 -5.95 10.91
N LEU A 87 14.85 -5.69 10.78
CA LEU A 87 14.33 -4.49 10.12
C LEU A 87 14.35 -3.26 11.02
N THR A 88 14.18 -3.43 12.33
CA THR A 88 13.95 -2.31 13.26
C THR A 88 15.06 -2.16 14.31
N GLY A 89 16.08 -3.04 14.29
CA GLY A 89 17.04 -3.13 15.39
C GLY A 89 16.43 -3.60 16.71
N GLY A 90 15.20 -4.11 16.68
CA GLY A 90 14.44 -4.51 17.87
C GLY A 90 13.66 -3.35 18.52
N GLU A 91 13.67 -2.16 17.92
CA GLU A 91 12.82 -1.07 18.36
C GLU A 91 11.36 -1.32 17.95
N HIS A 92 10.44 -0.72 18.72
CA HIS A 92 9.00 -0.81 18.51
C HIS A 92 8.36 0.56 18.66
N TRP A 93 7.63 0.97 17.63
CA TRP A 93 6.85 2.20 17.59
C TRP A 93 5.63 2.01 16.69
N PRO A 94 4.49 2.67 17.00
CA PRO A 94 3.29 2.59 16.18
C PRO A 94 3.37 3.55 14.98
N SER A 95 2.66 3.22 13.90
CA SER A 95 2.37 4.14 12.81
C SER A 95 1.61 5.37 13.34
N ARG A 96 1.92 6.54 12.81
CA ARG A 96 1.36 7.83 13.25
C ARG A 96 0.71 8.56 12.09
N THR A 97 -0.51 9.06 12.29
CA THR A 97 -1.22 9.84 11.27
C THR A 97 -0.98 11.34 11.44
N LEU A 98 -1.20 12.12 10.37
CA LEU A 98 -1.12 13.58 10.35
C LEU A 98 -2.41 14.26 10.88
N ASP A 99 -3.11 13.62 11.81
CA ASP A 99 -4.33 14.14 12.42
C ASP A 99 -4.08 15.29 13.42
N HIS A 100 -2.82 15.51 13.82
CA HIS A 100 -2.39 16.54 14.76
C HIS A 100 -2.11 17.90 14.12
N LEU A 101 -2.32 18.05 12.80
CA LEU A 101 -2.04 19.30 12.08
C LEU A 101 -3.05 20.40 12.47
N ILE A 102 -2.53 21.61 12.71
CA ILE A 102 -3.35 22.81 12.94
C ILE A 102 -3.17 23.72 11.72
N THR A 103 -4.25 23.93 10.98
CA THR A 103 -4.25 24.86 9.83
C THR A 103 -4.25 26.32 10.32
N PRO A 104 -3.66 27.26 9.56
CA PRO A 104 -3.62 28.67 9.97
C PRO A 104 -5.00 29.33 10.15
N ASP A 105 -6.01 28.82 9.44
CA ASP A 105 -7.39 29.31 9.48
C ASP A 105 -8.26 28.53 10.49
N GLY A 106 -7.69 27.54 11.19
CA GLY A 106 -8.39 26.71 12.17
C GLY A 106 -9.35 25.68 11.58
N SER A 107 -9.36 25.51 10.25
CA SER A 107 -10.13 24.47 9.58
C SER A 107 -9.53 23.06 9.84
N PRO A 108 -10.33 21.99 9.82
CA PRO A 108 -9.77 20.64 9.91
C PRO A 108 -8.79 20.35 8.76
N PRO A 109 -7.68 19.62 8.99
CA PRO A 109 -6.77 19.22 7.94
C PRO A 109 -7.49 18.41 6.85
N VAL A 110 -7.10 18.66 5.60
CA VAL A 110 -7.67 17.98 4.43
C VAL A 110 -6.81 16.77 4.06
N ARG A 111 -7.45 15.70 3.59
CA ARG A 111 -6.78 14.51 3.07
C ARG A 111 -5.74 14.85 2.01
N MET A 112 -4.49 14.50 2.29
CA MET A 112 -3.33 14.70 1.43
C MET A 112 -3.26 13.59 0.36
N THR A 113 -4.21 13.65 -0.56
CA THR A 113 -4.31 12.68 -1.66
C THR A 113 -3.25 12.95 -2.71
N VAL A 114 -2.53 11.91 -3.11
CA VAL A 114 -1.50 11.97 -4.16
C VAL A 114 -1.96 11.14 -5.36
N THR A 115 -1.92 11.73 -6.56
CA THR A 115 -2.29 11.07 -7.82
C THR A 115 -1.13 11.12 -8.81
N ASP A 116 -1.29 10.42 -9.93
CA ASP A 116 -0.35 10.45 -11.06
C ASP A 116 -0.16 11.85 -11.66
N THR A 117 -1.15 12.73 -11.47
CA THR A 117 -1.09 14.12 -11.93
C THR A 117 -0.57 15.11 -10.88
N THR A 118 -0.60 14.79 -9.58
CA THR A 118 -0.18 15.72 -8.52
C THR A 118 1.16 15.37 -7.87
N ALA A 119 1.62 14.13 -7.99
CA ALA A 119 2.84 13.66 -7.29
C ALA A 119 4.08 14.52 -7.56
N SER A 120 4.29 14.93 -8.83
CA SER A 120 5.41 15.80 -9.21
C SER A 120 5.29 17.21 -8.61
N ASP A 121 4.10 17.79 -8.66
CA ASP A 121 3.84 19.15 -8.17
C ASP A 121 3.96 19.24 -6.65
N LEU A 122 3.63 18.14 -5.96
CA LEU A 122 3.80 17.99 -4.52
C LEU A 122 5.24 17.65 -4.12
N GLY A 123 6.17 17.54 -5.08
CA GLY A 123 7.59 17.30 -4.82
C GLY A 123 7.88 15.93 -4.22
N MET A 124 7.05 14.92 -4.50
CA MET A 124 7.26 13.57 -3.96
C MET A 124 8.50 12.94 -4.61
N PRO A 125 9.52 12.51 -3.87
CA PRO A 125 10.68 11.83 -4.47
C PRO A 125 10.39 10.35 -4.80
N TRP A 126 9.52 9.71 -4.02
CA TRP A 126 9.23 8.27 -4.08
C TRP A 126 7.73 7.99 -4.03
N GLY A 127 7.31 6.95 -4.76
CA GLY A 127 5.95 6.41 -4.74
C GLY A 127 5.92 4.89 -4.73
N TYR A 128 5.02 4.33 -3.92
CA TYR A 128 4.82 2.89 -3.77
C TYR A 128 3.40 2.51 -4.19
N ILE A 129 3.25 1.87 -5.34
CA ILE A 129 1.93 1.51 -5.89
C ILE A 129 1.65 0.04 -5.63
N LEU A 130 0.60 -0.26 -4.86
CA LEU A 130 0.22 -1.61 -4.46
C LEU A 130 -0.55 -2.29 -5.60
N HIS A 131 0.16 -3.01 -6.47
CA HIS A 131 -0.45 -3.83 -7.53
C HIS A 131 -0.79 -5.23 -7.00
N PRO A 132 -1.72 -5.96 -7.65
CA PRO A 132 -2.00 -7.34 -7.30
C PRO A 132 -0.77 -8.27 -7.36
N GLN A 133 0.20 -7.96 -8.23
CA GLN A 133 1.39 -8.79 -8.45
C GLN A 133 2.62 -8.33 -7.64
N GLY A 134 2.62 -7.13 -7.07
CA GLY A 134 3.76 -6.57 -6.36
C GLY A 134 3.63 -5.08 -6.05
N ILE A 135 4.71 -4.47 -5.59
CA ILE A 135 4.82 -3.04 -5.36
C ILE A 135 5.57 -2.40 -6.53
N GLU A 136 4.94 -1.47 -7.24
CA GLU A 136 5.65 -0.62 -8.22
C GLU A 136 6.32 0.51 -7.46
N VAL A 137 7.61 0.69 -7.69
CA VAL A 137 8.43 1.69 -6.99
C VAL A 137 8.82 2.77 -7.97
N ILE A 138 8.20 3.94 -7.82
CA ILE A 138 8.38 5.07 -8.72
C ILE A 138 9.40 6.02 -8.10
N SER A 139 10.47 6.30 -8.84
CA SER A 139 11.36 7.43 -8.56
C SER A 139 10.95 8.61 -9.43
N MET A 140 10.43 9.66 -8.81
CA MET A 140 9.91 10.82 -9.55
C MET A 140 11.00 11.62 -10.27
N ALA A 141 12.27 11.39 -9.93
CA ALA A 141 13.42 11.92 -10.66
C ALA A 141 13.54 11.39 -12.10
N HIS A 142 12.95 10.23 -12.41
CA HIS A 142 13.17 9.55 -13.69
C HIS A 142 11.92 9.38 -14.56
N THR A 143 10.70 9.31 -14.00
CA THR A 143 9.35 9.51 -14.63
C THR A 143 8.26 8.85 -13.76
N GLY A 144 6.97 8.99 -14.13
CA GLY A 144 5.81 8.45 -13.39
C GLY A 144 5.57 6.94 -13.50
N THR A 145 6.57 6.12 -13.81
CA THR A 145 6.50 4.65 -13.79
C THR A 145 7.80 4.06 -13.23
N GLY A 146 7.74 2.85 -12.67
CA GLY A 146 8.91 2.19 -12.09
C GLY A 146 8.86 0.67 -12.15
N PRO A 147 9.91 -0.03 -11.67
CA PRO A 147 9.91 -1.48 -11.65
C PRO A 147 8.99 -2.02 -10.58
N LEU A 148 8.50 -3.24 -10.82
CA LEU A 148 7.64 -3.98 -9.92
C LEU A 148 8.49 -4.92 -9.04
N VAL A 149 8.42 -4.74 -7.73
CA VAL A 149 8.98 -5.66 -6.73
C VAL A 149 7.91 -6.69 -6.39
N ALA A 150 8.19 -7.97 -6.61
CA ALA A 150 7.23 -9.04 -6.37
C ALA A 150 6.94 -9.19 -4.87
N TRP A 151 5.70 -9.55 -4.52
CA TRP A 151 5.25 -9.69 -3.14
C TRP A 151 5.97 -10.78 -2.33
N ASP A 152 6.57 -11.77 -3.00
CA ASP A 152 7.34 -12.86 -2.42
C ASP A 152 8.83 -12.53 -2.23
N THR A 153 9.26 -11.31 -2.58
CA THR A 153 10.61 -10.82 -2.32
C THR A 153 10.90 -10.89 -0.81
N ASP A 154 12.08 -11.40 -0.44
CA ASP A 154 12.53 -11.44 0.95
C ASP A 154 12.61 -9.99 1.49
N PRO A 155 11.88 -9.65 2.57
CA PRO A 155 11.94 -8.31 3.14
C PRO A 155 13.34 -7.90 3.61
N ASN A 156 14.26 -8.85 3.86
CA ASN A 156 15.66 -8.55 4.20
C ASN A 156 16.52 -8.19 2.98
N THR A 157 15.94 -8.18 1.77
CA THR A 157 16.67 -7.79 0.57
C THR A 157 17.14 -6.34 0.71
N PRO A 158 18.42 -6.04 0.46
CA PRO A 158 18.89 -4.66 0.49
C PRO A 158 18.33 -3.90 -0.72
N PHE A 159 17.50 -2.87 -0.46
CA PHE A 159 16.99 -1.96 -1.47
C PHE A 159 17.83 -0.68 -1.51
N SER A 160 18.01 -0.12 -2.70
CA SER A 160 18.83 1.08 -2.88
C SER A 160 17.99 2.35 -2.83
N ASP A 161 18.50 3.38 -2.16
CA ASP A 161 17.86 4.71 -2.12
C ASP A 161 18.29 5.61 -3.28
N HIS A 162 19.09 5.09 -4.23
CA HIS A 162 19.52 5.85 -5.39
C HIS A 162 18.47 5.76 -6.52
N PRO A 163 17.86 6.89 -6.94
CA PRO A 163 16.90 6.95 -8.04
C PRO A 163 17.29 6.19 -9.31
N ALA A 164 18.57 6.21 -9.69
CA ALA A 164 19.07 5.56 -10.90
C ALA A 164 18.95 4.02 -10.86
N HIS A 165 18.80 3.41 -9.69
CA HIS A 165 18.57 1.97 -9.55
C HIS A 165 17.09 1.57 -9.71
N TRP A 166 16.20 2.56 -9.85
CA TRP A 166 14.77 2.38 -10.07
C TRP A 166 14.38 2.98 -11.43
N PRO A 167 14.88 2.40 -12.54
CA PRO A 167 14.67 2.96 -13.87
C PRO A 167 13.19 2.87 -14.27
N ALA A 168 12.73 3.89 -14.98
CA ALA A 168 11.39 3.90 -15.53
C ALA A 168 11.19 2.74 -16.53
N ILE A 169 10.00 2.14 -16.49
CA ILE A 169 9.60 1.12 -17.46
C ILE A 169 8.77 1.78 -18.56
N THR A 170 9.28 1.72 -19.79
CA THR A 170 8.62 2.29 -20.99
C THR A 170 7.51 1.42 -21.56
N THR A 171 7.46 0.12 -21.20
CA THR A 171 6.46 -0.83 -21.68
C THR A 171 5.64 -1.38 -20.52
N ARG A 172 4.54 -0.71 -20.18
CA ARG A 172 3.54 -1.26 -19.26
C ARG A 172 2.68 -2.25 -20.05
N ARG A 173 2.88 -3.56 -19.84
CA ARG A 173 1.94 -4.57 -20.33
C ARG A 173 0.64 -4.38 -19.56
N THR A 174 -0.40 -3.90 -20.23
CA THR A 174 -1.76 -3.83 -19.68
C THR A 174 -2.16 -5.23 -19.21
N PRO A 175 -2.57 -5.42 -17.94
CA PRO A 175 -3.18 -6.66 -17.54
C PRO A 175 -4.48 -6.80 -18.33
N THR A 176 -4.54 -7.76 -19.25
CA THR A 176 -5.80 -8.18 -19.84
C THR A 176 -6.67 -8.68 -18.69
N THR A 177 -7.72 -7.94 -18.36
CA THR A 177 -8.76 -8.38 -17.44
C THR A 177 -9.49 -9.57 -18.08
N SER A 178 -8.95 -10.77 -17.92
CA SER A 178 -9.69 -12.00 -18.17
C SER A 178 -10.72 -12.15 -17.05
N ARG A 179 -11.80 -11.39 -17.14
CA ARG A 179 -13.02 -11.62 -16.37
C ARG A 179 -13.63 -12.90 -16.89
N THR A 180 -13.22 -14.03 -16.32
CA THR A 180 -13.92 -15.30 -16.51
C THR A 180 -15.31 -15.14 -15.90
N ALA A 181 -16.30 -14.87 -16.74
CA ALA A 181 -17.70 -14.85 -16.34
C ALA A 181 -18.05 -16.24 -15.77
N ARG A 182 -18.30 -16.31 -14.46
CA ARG A 182 -18.85 -17.50 -13.83
C ARG A 182 -20.25 -17.73 -14.42
N PRO A 183 -20.56 -18.88 -15.04
CA PRO A 183 -21.91 -19.16 -15.51
C PRO A 183 -22.87 -19.21 -14.30
N PRO A 184 -24.09 -18.66 -14.43
CA PRO A 184 -25.06 -18.68 -13.34
C PRO A 184 -25.45 -20.12 -12.99
N ARG A 185 -25.32 -20.46 -11.71
CA ARG A 185 -25.81 -21.73 -11.15
C ARG A 185 -27.35 -21.71 -11.18
N PRO A 186 -28.03 -22.71 -11.76
CA PRO A 186 -29.48 -22.75 -11.75
C PRO A 186 -30.01 -22.94 -10.31
N ALA A 187 -31.02 -22.15 -9.96
CA ALA A 187 -31.71 -22.22 -8.68
C ALA A 187 -32.41 -23.58 -8.52
N ALA A 188 -32.14 -24.26 -7.40
CA ALA A 188 -32.87 -25.47 -7.03
C ALA A 188 -34.34 -25.10 -6.75
N GLY A 189 -35.24 -25.73 -7.50
CA GLY A 189 -36.67 -25.49 -7.46
C GLY A 189 -37.29 -25.75 -6.10
N ALA A 190 -38.26 -24.91 -5.75
CA ALA A 190 -39.14 -25.06 -4.62
C ALA A 190 -39.87 -26.41 -4.65
N ALA A 191 -39.79 -27.17 -3.56
CA ALA A 191 -40.61 -28.36 -3.37
C ALA A 191 -42.04 -27.95 -2.97
N PRO A 192 -43.08 -28.54 -3.57
CA PRO A 192 -44.47 -28.16 -3.30
C PRO A 192 -44.97 -28.69 -1.95
N THR A 193 -45.74 -27.84 -1.29
CA THR A 193 -46.56 -28.09 -0.10
C THR A 193 -47.65 -29.13 -0.39
N GLY A 194 -47.57 -30.29 0.26
CA GLY A 194 -48.65 -31.28 0.34
C GLY A 194 -49.51 -31.11 1.62
N PRO A 195 -50.84 -31.34 1.60
CA PRO A 195 -51.74 -30.99 2.72
C PRO A 195 -52.06 -32.15 3.69
N ARG A 196 -52.23 -31.78 4.98
CA ARG A 196 -53.13 -32.26 6.09
C ARG A 196 -53.28 -33.80 6.30
N THR A 197 -53.33 -34.37 7.53
CA THR A 197 -54.36 -34.16 8.59
C THR A 197 -54.07 -34.94 9.89
N ALA A 198 -54.50 -34.39 11.05
CA ALA A 198 -55.02 -34.96 12.33
C ALA A 198 -54.18 -35.95 13.19
N ALA A 199 -53.74 -35.56 14.41
CA ALA A 199 -54.36 -35.72 15.76
C ALA A 199 -54.14 -37.12 16.38
N ARG A 200 -53.87 -37.35 17.67
CA ARG A 200 -54.35 -36.73 18.92
C ARG A 200 -53.48 -37.23 20.10
N ARG A 201 -53.58 -36.49 21.22
CA ARG A 201 -53.21 -36.91 22.58
C ARG A 201 -54.23 -37.90 23.15
#